data_AF-A0A7X8I3F9-F1
#
_entry.id   AF-A0A7X8I3F9-F1
#
_cell.length_a   1.000
_cell.length_b   1.000
_cell.length_c   1.000
_cell.angle_alpha   90.00
_cell.angle_beta   90.00
_cell.angle_gamma   90.00
#
_symmetry.space_group_name_H-M   'P 1'
#
loop_
_entity.id
_entity.type
_entity.pdbx_description
1 polymer ?
#
loop_
_entity_poly.entity_id
_entity_poly.type
_entity_poly.pdbx_seq_one_letter_code
_entity_poly.pdbx_strand_id
1 'polypeptide(L)'
;MSETGTLIKSISKTMKRAANSFRAYPSAMFSALAFSIVTMIRIQMDWPQQEAYNLLFNSLQYSLALGAIFSLTAVAAAKSKINSTKSFITANSLGIAVGAVTFLLLYFFGGMKPTQDTARIVRLTTLAETRVMVAMLVSLLGFIVIVGYRGGKSDFSRSFFMTHKAFFTALLYGVVILAGGSAIAGAVQALLYKGMSGKVYMHISTIAGFLAYGIFIGYFPDFSKGASKRRLEKAQDQPGFIKT
;
A
#
# COMPACT_ATOMS: atom_id res chain seq x y z
N MET A 1 29.41 -6.96 22.36
CA MET A 1 27.99 -6.56 22.20
C MET A 1 27.46 -7.24 20.94
N SER A 2 26.56 -8.20 21.05
CA SER A 2 26.23 -9.08 19.92
C SER A 2 25.36 -8.37 18.86
N GLU A 3 25.77 -8.49 17.60
CA GLU A 3 25.06 -7.93 16.43
C GLU A 3 23.60 -8.42 16.34
N THR A 4 23.31 -9.60 16.89
CA THR A 4 21.97 -10.17 17.02
C THR A 4 21.02 -9.30 17.83
N GLY A 5 21.49 -8.65 18.90
CA GLY A 5 20.68 -7.75 19.73
C GLY A 5 20.26 -6.47 18.98
N THR A 6 21.15 -5.95 18.13
CA THR A 6 20.89 -4.79 17.26
C THR A 6 19.90 -5.11 16.14
N LEU A 7 20.00 -6.31 15.54
CA LEU A 7 19.15 -6.76 14.46
C LEU A 7 17.69 -6.95 14.91
N ILE A 8 17.49 -7.66 16.02
CA ILE A 8 16.15 -7.89 16.61
C ILE A 8 15.49 -6.56 17.00
N LYS A 9 16.26 -5.64 17.59
CA LYS A 9 15.76 -4.30 17.96
C LYS A 9 15.36 -3.47 16.73
N SER A 10 16.10 -3.59 15.62
CA SER A 10 15.80 -2.93 14.35
C SER A 10 14.49 -3.47 13.74
N ILE A 11 14.34 -4.80 13.66
CA ILE A 11 13.14 -5.46 13.15
C ILE A 11 11.91 -5.09 14.00
N SER A 12 12.03 -5.18 15.33
CA SER A 12 10.97 -4.80 16.27
C SER A 12 10.52 -3.35 16.08
N LYS A 13 11.46 -2.43 15.85
CA LYS A 13 11.16 -1.02 15.59
C LYS A 13 10.44 -0.83 14.26
N THR A 14 10.80 -1.55 13.21
CA THR A 14 10.13 -1.51 11.91
C THR A 14 8.71 -2.08 12.00
N MET A 15 8.52 -3.20 12.71
CA MET A 15 7.18 -3.78 12.94
C MET A 15 6.30 -2.86 13.78
N LYS A 16 6.84 -2.23 14.83
CA LYS A 16 6.11 -1.19 15.60
C LYS A 16 5.72 0.00 14.73
N ARG A 17 6.55 0.38 13.75
CA ARG A 17 6.21 1.45 12.79
C ARG A 17 5.09 1.05 11.83
N ALA A 18 5.13 -0.18 11.30
CA ALA A 18 4.03 -0.72 10.50
C ALA A 18 2.72 -0.76 11.32
N ALA A 19 2.76 -1.24 12.56
CA ALA A 19 1.60 -1.25 13.45
C ALA A 19 1.06 0.16 13.75
N ASN A 20 1.94 1.14 13.99
CA ASN A 20 1.54 2.53 14.22
C ASN A 20 0.89 3.18 13.00
N SER A 21 1.09 2.63 11.80
CA SER A 21 0.48 3.14 10.57
C SER A 21 -1.03 2.94 10.54
N PHE A 22 -1.56 1.90 11.20
CA PHE A 22 -3.00 1.74 11.39
C PHE A 22 -3.62 2.90 12.18
N ARG A 23 -2.89 3.43 13.17
CA ARG A 23 -3.33 4.60 13.92
C ARG A 23 -3.18 5.89 13.12
N ALA A 24 -2.12 5.98 12.32
CA ALA A 24 -1.82 7.19 11.57
C ALA A 24 -2.68 7.36 10.30
N TYR A 25 -3.03 6.26 9.63
CA TYR A 25 -3.74 6.19 8.34
C TYR A 25 -4.70 4.99 8.29
N PRO A 26 -5.78 4.98 9.10
CA PRO A 26 -6.63 3.80 9.25
C PRO A 26 -7.36 3.42 7.96
N SER A 27 -7.93 4.37 7.22
CA SER A 27 -8.64 4.07 5.97
C SER A 27 -7.72 3.51 4.88
N ALA A 28 -6.49 4.03 4.79
CA ALA A 28 -5.50 3.53 3.84
C ALA A 28 -5.11 2.08 4.15
N MET A 29 -4.86 1.78 5.42
CA MET A 29 -4.54 0.43 5.89
C MET A 29 -5.70 -0.54 5.75
N PHE A 30 -6.93 -0.11 6.05
CA PHE A 30 -8.12 -0.92 5.87
C PHE A 30 -8.32 -1.28 4.39
N SER A 31 -8.13 -0.33 3.48
CA SER A 31 -8.23 -0.56 2.03
C SER A 31 -7.17 -1.57 1.56
N ALA A 32 -5.92 -1.43 2.02
CA ALA A 32 -4.85 -2.38 1.70
C ALA A 32 -5.08 -3.79 2.31
N LEU A 33 -5.66 -3.86 3.51
CA LEU A 33 -6.01 -5.13 4.14
C LEU A 33 -7.14 -5.81 3.34
N ALA A 34 -8.20 -5.07 2.99
CA ALA A 34 -9.28 -5.57 2.16
C ALA A 34 -8.76 -6.03 0.78
N PHE A 35 -7.83 -5.29 0.16
CA PHE A 35 -7.17 -5.70 -1.09
C PHE A 35 -6.48 -7.05 -0.94
N SER A 36 -5.79 -7.23 0.18
CA SER A 36 -5.07 -8.47 0.50
C SER A 36 -6.04 -9.63 0.72
N ILE A 37 -7.14 -9.41 1.45
CA ILE A 37 -8.20 -10.40 1.66
C ILE A 37 -8.82 -10.82 0.32
N VAL A 38 -9.17 -9.86 -0.54
CA VAL A 38 -9.70 -10.16 -1.89
C VAL A 38 -8.71 -11.01 -2.68
N THR A 39 -7.42 -10.69 -2.60
CA THR A 39 -6.36 -11.46 -3.26
C THR A 39 -6.26 -12.88 -2.70
N MET A 40 -6.34 -13.06 -1.37
CA MET A 40 -6.38 -14.38 -0.74
C MET A 40 -7.60 -15.21 -1.14
N ILE A 41 -8.77 -14.58 -1.27
CA ILE A 41 -10.00 -15.23 -1.77
C ILE A 41 -9.76 -15.71 -3.20
N ARG A 42 -9.22 -14.85 -4.08
CA ARG A 42 -8.86 -15.25 -5.46
C ARG A 42 -7.92 -16.45 -5.46
N ILE A 43 -6.86 -16.44 -4.64
CA ILE A 43 -5.89 -17.54 -4.55
C ILE A 43 -6.57 -18.89 -4.26
N GLN A 44 -7.64 -18.91 -3.46
CA GLN A 44 -8.33 -20.15 -3.11
C GLN A 44 -9.21 -20.68 -4.25
N MET A 45 -9.76 -19.80 -5.09
CA MET A 45 -10.63 -20.18 -6.19
C MET A 45 -9.84 -20.73 -7.38
N ASP A 46 -10.34 -21.80 -8.00
CA ASP A 46 -9.75 -22.31 -9.23
C ASP A 46 -10.19 -21.49 -10.44
N TRP A 47 -9.40 -21.53 -11.52
CA TRP A 47 -9.58 -20.66 -12.68
C TRP A 47 -11.01 -20.59 -13.25
N PRO A 48 -11.72 -21.73 -13.45
CA PRO A 48 -13.09 -21.69 -13.99
C PRO A 48 -14.08 -20.92 -13.10
N GLN A 49 -13.86 -20.95 -11.78
CA GLN A 49 -14.68 -20.20 -10.83
C GLN A 49 -14.28 -18.72 -10.84
N GLN A 50 -12.98 -18.42 -10.91
CA GLN A 50 -12.50 -17.02 -10.97
C GLN A 50 -12.99 -16.29 -12.22
N GLU A 51 -13.14 -17.00 -13.34
CA GLU A 51 -13.56 -16.42 -14.62
C GLU A 51 -14.88 -15.66 -14.51
N ALA A 52 -15.88 -16.26 -13.86
CA ALA A 52 -17.19 -15.66 -13.64
C ALA A 52 -17.15 -14.39 -12.77
N TYR A 53 -16.17 -14.28 -11.88
CA TYR A 53 -16.02 -13.15 -10.95
C TYR A 53 -14.88 -12.20 -11.34
N ASN A 54 -14.29 -12.35 -12.53
CA ASN A 54 -13.10 -11.59 -12.92
C ASN A 54 -13.35 -10.08 -12.89
N LEU A 55 -14.48 -9.61 -13.42
CA LEU A 55 -14.87 -8.20 -13.36
C LEU A 55 -15.01 -7.70 -11.92
N LEU A 56 -15.66 -8.48 -11.05
CA LEU A 56 -15.87 -8.14 -9.64
C LEU A 56 -14.53 -7.98 -8.92
N PHE A 57 -13.67 -8.99 -9.04
CA PHE A 57 -12.38 -8.99 -8.35
C PHE A 57 -11.45 -7.89 -8.84
N ASN A 58 -11.38 -7.64 -10.15
CA ASN A 58 -10.57 -6.56 -10.69
C ASN A 58 -11.12 -5.19 -10.24
N SER A 59 -12.44 -5.00 -10.25
CA SER A 59 -13.07 -3.77 -9.76
C SER A 59 -12.79 -3.52 -8.27
N LEU A 60 -12.84 -4.58 -7.45
CA LEU A 60 -12.48 -4.51 -6.03
C LEU A 60 -10.99 -4.16 -5.86
N GLN A 61 -10.09 -4.84 -6.55
CA GLN A 61 -8.65 -4.60 -6.39
C GLN A 61 -8.25 -3.19 -6.83
N TYR A 62 -8.71 -2.70 -7.98
CA TYR A 62 -8.43 -1.33 -8.44
C TYR A 62 -9.02 -0.27 -7.51
N SER A 63 -10.25 -0.47 -7.04
CA SER A 63 -10.91 0.50 -6.15
C SER A 63 -10.27 0.55 -4.76
N LEU A 64 -9.85 -0.60 -4.21
CA LEU A 64 -9.14 -0.69 -2.93
C LEU A 64 -7.72 -0.14 -3.02
N ALA A 65 -7.02 -0.36 -4.14
CA ALA A 65 -5.71 0.25 -4.40
C ALA A 65 -5.82 1.78 -4.45
N LEU A 66 -6.81 2.32 -5.18
CA LEU A 66 -7.06 3.77 -5.20
C LEU A 66 -7.47 4.29 -3.82
N GLY A 67 -8.37 3.61 -3.14
CA GLY A 67 -8.79 3.94 -1.78
C GLY A 67 -7.60 4.04 -0.81
N ALA A 68 -6.65 3.12 -0.93
CA ALA A 68 -5.44 3.12 -0.12
C ALA A 68 -4.55 4.37 -0.35
N ILE A 69 -4.23 4.66 -1.62
CA ILE A 69 -3.34 5.79 -1.99
C ILE A 69 -4.04 7.14 -1.78
N PHE A 70 -5.31 7.25 -2.14
CA PHE A 70 -6.09 8.48 -1.94
C PHE A 70 -6.25 8.79 -0.45
N SER A 71 -6.57 7.79 0.38
CA SER A 71 -6.69 7.98 1.83
C SER A 71 -5.40 8.45 2.47
N LEU A 72 -4.25 7.89 2.06
CA LEU A 72 -2.92 8.36 2.47
C LEU A 72 -2.76 9.86 2.20
N THR A 73 -3.13 10.28 0.99
CA THR A 73 -3.05 11.67 0.52
C THR A 73 -3.98 12.59 1.31
N ALA A 74 -5.25 12.21 1.45
CA ALA A 74 -6.28 13.00 2.14
C ALA A 74 -5.94 13.19 3.63
N VAL A 75 -5.48 12.13 4.30
CA VAL A 75 -5.09 12.20 5.72
C VAL A 75 -3.84 13.05 5.90
N ALA A 76 -2.86 12.95 5.00
CA ALA A 76 -1.69 13.84 5.02
C ALA A 76 -2.10 15.31 4.85
N ALA A 77 -3.05 15.60 3.95
CA ALA A 77 -3.62 16.93 3.75
C ALA A 77 -4.29 17.47 5.02
N ALA A 78 -5.15 16.66 5.64
CA ALA A 78 -5.88 16.99 6.84
C ALA A 78 -4.94 17.34 8.01
N LYS A 79 -3.92 16.51 8.25
CA LYS A 79 -2.93 16.71 9.32
C LYS A 79 -2.01 17.89 9.05
N SER A 80 -1.57 18.08 7.80
CA SER A 80 -0.65 19.15 7.43
C SER A 80 -1.32 20.54 7.47
N LYS A 81 -2.53 20.66 6.90
CA LYS A 81 -3.18 21.97 6.71
C LYS A 81 -4.08 22.42 7.86
N ILE A 82 -4.93 21.53 8.37
CA ILE A 82 -5.98 21.88 9.34
C ILE A 82 -5.59 21.43 10.75
N ASN A 83 -5.10 20.20 10.88
CA ASN A 83 -4.68 19.58 12.13
C ASN A 83 -5.81 19.50 13.18
N SER A 84 -7.01 19.04 12.77
CA SER A 84 -8.15 18.82 13.67
C SER A 84 -8.70 17.40 13.59
N THR A 85 -9.29 16.91 14.70
CA THR A 85 -9.91 15.58 14.76
C THR A 85 -11.04 15.42 13.74
N LYS A 86 -11.87 16.46 13.56
CA LYS A 86 -12.93 16.46 12.55
C LYS A 86 -12.37 16.29 11.14
N SER A 87 -11.33 17.05 10.78
CA SER A 87 -10.68 16.94 9.46
C SER A 87 -10.03 15.57 9.24
N PHE A 88 -9.45 14.97 10.29
CA PHE A 88 -8.91 13.61 10.21
C PHE A 88 -10.00 12.57 9.95
N ILE A 89 -11.14 12.64 10.64
CA ILE A 89 -12.27 11.74 10.41
C ILE A 89 -12.81 11.92 9.00
N THR A 90 -13.06 13.18 8.57
CA THR A 90 -13.54 13.48 7.22
C THR A 90 -12.61 12.94 6.14
N ALA A 91 -11.30 13.07 6.29
CA ALA A 91 -10.33 12.54 5.33
C ALA A 91 -10.39 11.01 5.21
N ASN A 92 -10.56 10.30 6.32
CA ASN A 92 -10.71 8.85 6.30
C ASN A 92 -12.03 8.42 5.65
N SER A 93 -13.14 9.07 6.00
CA SER A 93 -14.45 8.83 5.39
C SER A 93 -14.45 9.13 3.89
N LEU A 94 -13.79 10.21 3.46
CA LEU A 94 -13.65 10.55 2.05
C LEU A 94 -12.87 9.48 1.29
N GLY A 95 -11.80 8.94 1.90
CA GLY A 95 -11.05 7.83 1.31
C GLY A 95 -11.89 6.56 1.11
N ILE A 96 -12.72 6.20 2.10
CA ILE A 96 -13.67 5.08 1.97
C ILE A 96 -14.69 5.36 0.86
N ALA A 97 -15.26 6.57 0.84
CA ALA A 97 -16.23 6.97 -0.18
C ALA A 97 -15.64 6.92 -1.60
N VAL A 98 -14.41 7.40 -1.80
CA VAL A 98 -13.72 7.32 -3.10
C VAL A 98 -13.50 5.87 -3.51
N GLY A 99 -13.09 4.99 -2.60
CA GLY A 99 -12.99 3.55 -2.88
C GLY A 99 -14.34 2.95 -3.30
N ALA A 100 -15.39 3.20 -2.52
CA ALA A 100 -16.74 2.68 -2.80
C ALA A 100 -17.32 3.19 -4.13
N VAL A 101 -17.21 4.49 -4.41
CA VAL A 101 -17.66 5.08 -5.67
C VAL A 101 -16.87 4.52 -6.84
N THR A 102 -15.54 4.38 -6.71
CA THR A 102 -14.70 3.79 -7.75
C THR A 102 -15.11 2.36 -8.04
N PHE A 103 -15.38 1.56 -7.00
CA PHE A 103 -15.87 0.19 -7.16
C PHE A 103 -17.18 0.17 -7.96
N LEU A 104 -18.17 0.97 -7.57
CA LEU A 104 -19.46 1.02 -8.26
C LEU A 104 -19.29 1.44 -9.72
N LEU A 105 -18.48 2.47 -9.99
CA LEU A 105 -18.22 2.93 -11.34
C LEU A 105 -17.55 1.86 -12.20
N LEU A 106 -16.54 1.18 -11.67
CA LEU A 106 -15.85 0.10 -12.39
C LEU A 106 -16.75 -1.11 -12.62
N TYR A 107 -17.52 -1.52 -11.61
CA TYR A 107 -18.35 -2.71 -11.67
C TYR A 107 -19.51 -2.55 -12.65
N PHE A 108 -20.19 -1.40 -12.65
CA PHE A 108 -21.35 -1.16 -13.51
C PHE A 108 -20.98 -0.61 -14.91
N PHE A 109 -19.92 0.19 -15.03
CA PHE A 109 -19.60 0.90 -16.27
C PHE A 109 -18.22 0.57 -16.85
N GLY A 110 -17.37 -0.15 -16.11
CA GLY A 110 -15.99 -0.45 -16.52
C GLY A 110 -15.85 -1.71 -17.37
N GLY A 111 -16.87 -2.56 -17.43
CA GLY A 111 -16.82 -3.87 -18.11
C GLY A 111 -16.91 -3.79 -19.63
N MET A 112 -16.09 -4.57 -20.33
CA MET A 112 -16.19 -4.81 -21.77
C MET A 112 -16.83 -6.18 -22.02
N LYS A 113 -17.88 -6.24 -22.85
CA LYS A 113 -18.43 -7.51 -23.34
C LYS A 113 -17.43 -8.17 -24.29
N PRO A 114 -17.26 -9.49 -24.23
CA PRO A 114 -16.29 -10.18 -25.07
C PRO A 114 -16.62 -10.03 -26.56
N THR A 115 -15.64 -9.59 -27.34
CA THR A 115 -15.66 -9.68 -28.81
C THR A 115 -15.47 -11.14 -29.20
N GLN A 116 -16.12 -11.59 -30.28
CA GLN A 116 -16.29 -13.03 -30.60
C GLN A 116 -14.99 -13.85 -30.74
N ASP A 117 -13.82 -13.22 -30.80
CA ASP A 117 -12.56 -13.87 -31.17
C ASP A 117 -11.51 -14.11 -30.07
N THR A 118 -11.67 -13.64 -28.82
CA THR A 118 -10.49 -13.72 -27.89
C THR A 118 -10.69 -14.00 -26.40
N ALA A 119 -11.90 -14.13 -25.85
CA ALA A 119 -12.16 -14.75 -24.53
C ALA A 119 -13.63 -14.56 -24.19
N ARG A 120 -14.32 -15.55 -23.62
CA ARG A 120 -15.71 -15.40 -23.11
C ARG A 120 -15.80 -14.66 -21.77
N ILE A 121 -14.80 -13.81 -21.46
CA ILE A 121 -14.59 -13.25 -20.13
C ILE A 121 -14.92 -11.77 -20.14
N VAL A 122 -15.85 -11.34 -19.27
CA VAL A 122 -16.08 -9.92 -19.00
C VAL A 122 -14.91 -9.40 -18.16
N ARG A 123 -14.16 -8.46 -18.73
CA ARG A 123 -13.00 -7.82 -18.09
C ARG A 123 -13.16 -6.31 -18.06
N LEU A 124 -12.37 -5.64 -17.23
CA LEU A 124 -12.31 -4.19 -17.26
C LEU A 124 -11.77 -3.71 -18.62
N THR A 125 -12.36 -2.64 -19.13
CA THR A 125 -11.82 -1.95 -20.30
C THR A 125 -10.47 -1.33 -19.93
N THR A 126 -9.52 -1.37 -20.86
CA THR A 126 -8.20 -0.73 -20.68
C THR A 126 -8.33 0.76 -20.35
N LEU A 127 -9.37 1.42 -20.87
CA LEU A 127 -9.67 2.82 -20.56
C LEU A 127 -10.08 3.03 -19.10
N ALA A 128 -10.93 2.17 -18.55
CA ALA A 128 -11.35 2.25 -17.14
C ALA A 128 -10.16 2.00 -16.19
N GLU A 129 -9.35 0.98 -16.48
CA GLU A 129 -8.13 0.69 -15.72
C GLU A 129 -7.16 1.89 -15.74
N THR A 130 -6.94 2.46 -16.91
CA THR A 130 -6.04 3.62 -17.09
C THR A 130 -6.52 4.83 -16.30
N ARG A 131 -7.83 5.12 -16.27
CA ARG A 131 -8.39 6.24 -15.48
C ARG A 131 -8.12 6.09 -13.99
N VAL A 132 -8.26 4.88 -13.46
CA VAL A 132 -7.98 4.60 -12.04
C VAL A 132 -6.48 4.66 -11.76
N MET A 133 -5.64 4.15 -12.67
CA MET A 133 -4.18 4.29 -12.57
C MET A 133 -3.73 5.75 -12.56
N VAL A 134 -4.31 6.59 -13.43
CA VAL A 134 -4.06 8.04 -13.43
C VAL A 134 -4.53 8.67 -12.13
N ALA A 135 -5.70 8.32 -11.61
CA ALA A 135 -6.17 8.82 -10.31
C ALA A 135 -5.24 8.42 -9.16
N MET A 136 -4.69 7.20 -9.18
CA MET A 136 -3.69 6.73 -8.21
C MET A 136 -2.40 7.54 -8.31
N LEU A 137 -1.91 7.78 -9.53
CA LEU A 137 -0.71 8.58 -9.76
C LEU A 137 -0.90 10.03 -9.29
N VAL A 138 -2.02 10.67 -9.66
CA VAL A 138 -2.35 12.04 -9.24
C VAL A 138 -2.47 12.13 -7.72
N SER A 139 -3.06 11.13 -7.07
CA SER A 139 -3.13 11.05 -5.61
C SER A 139 -1.73 10.98 -5.00
N LEU A 140 -0.86 10.09 -5.50
CA LEU A 140 0.51 9.95 -5.01
C LEU A 140 1.33 11.24 -5.20
N LEU A 141 1.22 11.90 -6.36
CA LEU A 141 1.86 13.20 -6.61
C LEU A 141 1.31 14.27 -5.67
N GLY A 142 -0.01 14.30 -5.46
CA GLY A 142 -0.67 15.17 -4.51
C GLY A 142 -0.13 14.99 -3.09
N PHE A 143 0.08 13.74 -2.66
CA PHE A 143 0.70 13.43 -1.37
C PHE A 143 2.10 14.03 -1.25
N ILE A 144 2.95 13.83 -2.26
CA ILE A 144 4.33 14.35 -2.27
C ILE A 144 4.32 15.88 -2.14
N VAL A 145 3.47 16.56 -2.91
CA VAL A 145 3.33 18.03 -2.88
C VAL A 145 2.84 18.51 -1.50
N ILE A 146 1.81 17.86 -0.95
CA ILE A 146 1.21 18.23 0.35
C ILE A 146 2.22 18.09 1.48
N VAL A 147 3.02 17.01 1.47
CA VAL A 147 4.04 16.77 2.49
C VAL A 147 5.25 17.69 2.32
N GLY A 148 5.57 18.09 1.07
CA GLY A 148 6.64 19.04 0.75
C GLY A 148 6.34 20.50 1.08
N TYR A 149 5.07 20.87 1.28
CA TYR A 149 4.69 22.24 1.56
C TYR A 149 4.52 22.47 3.06
N ARG A 150 5.54 23.03 3.74
CA ARG A 150 5.45 23.39 5.17
C ARG A 150 6.01 24.79 5.43
N GLY A 151 5.24 25.63 6.13
CA GLY A 151 5.69 26.95 6.59
C GLY A 151 5.97 27.97 5.48
N GLY A 152 5.28 27.87 4.34
CA GLY A 152 5.42 28.81 3.23
C GLY A 152 6.65 28.56 2.32
N LYS A 153 7.43 27.51 2.57
CA LYS A 153 8.51 27.06 1.67
C LYS A 153 8.16 25.69 1.09
N SER A 154 8.22 25.58 -0.24
CA SER A 154 8.07 24.32 -0.95
C SER A 154 9.41 23.60 -0.96
N ASP A 155 9.47 22.41 -0.38
CA ASP A 155 10.63 21.52 -0.50
C ASP A 155 10.22 20.19 -1.14
N PHE A 156 9.74 20.31 -2.40
CA PHE A 156 9.31 19.17 -3.20
C PHE A 156 10.42 18.13 -3.35
N SER A 157 11.66 18.55 -3.60
CA SER A 157 12.82 17.67 -3.76
C SER A 157 13.05 16.80 -2.52
N ARG A 158 12.98 17.37 -1.31
CA ARG A 158 13.10 16.57 -0.08
C ARG A 158 11.95 15.62 0.13
N SER A 159 10.71 16.02 -0.16
CA SER A 159 9.55 15.13 -0.01
C SER A 159 9.51 14.00 -1.05
N PHE A 160 9.95 14.29 -2.27
CA PHE A 160 10.14 13.29 -3.31
C PHE A 160 11.20 12.27 -2.90
N PHE A 161 12.36 12.74 -2.46
CA PHE A 161 13.46 11.89 -1.97
C PHE A 161 13.02 11.03 -0.78
N MET A 162 12.32 11.64 0.18
CA MET A 162 11.79 10.95 1.35
C MET A 162 10.80 9.84 0.95
N THR A 163 9.92 10.09 -0.01
CA THR A 163 8.94 9.10 -0.50
C THR A 163 9.64 7.94 -1.22
N HIS A 164 10.66 8.22 -2.04
CA HIS A 164 11.47 7.18 -2.69
C HIS A 164 12.26 6.35 -1.69
N LYS A 165 12.91 7.01 -0.72
CA LYS A 165 13.61 6.34 0.37
C LYS A 165 12.68 5.42 1.15
N ALA A 166 11.47 5.87 1.45
CA ALA A 166 10.44 5.05 2.08
C ALA A 166 10.06 3.84 1.22
N PHE A 167 9.82 4.06 -0.08
CA PHE A 167 9.46 3.03 -1.05
C PHE A 167 10.53 1.93 -1.13
N PHE A 168 11.79 2.28 -1.39
CA PHE A 168 12.88 1.30 -1.47
C PHE A 168 13.14 0.59 -0.14
N THR A 169 13.02 1.30 0.98
CA THR A 169 13.12 0.66 2.31
C THR A 169 12.03 -0.39 2.48
N ALA A 170 10.78 -0.04 2.20
CA ALA A 170 9.64 -0.95 2.30
C ALA A 170 9.75 -2.13 1.33
N LEU A 171 10.20 -1.89 0.10
CA LEU A 171 10.44 -2.92 -0.90
C LEU A 171 11.48 -3.94 -0.42
N LEU A 172 12.62 -3.48 0.10
CA LEU A 172 13.65 -4.37 0.65
C LEU A 172 13.13 -5.22 1.81
N TYR A 173 12.41 -4.61 2.76
CA TYR A 173 11.77 -5.38 3.84
C TYR A 173 10.73 -6.36 3.30
N GLY A 174 9.93 -5.98 2.31
CA GLY A 174 8.95 -6.84 1.66
C GLY A 174 9.58 -8.06 0.98
N VAL A 175 10.66 -7.85 0.23
CA VAL A 175 11.44 -8.92 -0.41
C VAL A 175 12.03 -9.86 0.63
N VAL A 176 12.59 -9.32 1.73
CA VAL A 176 13.12 -10.14 2.82
C VAL A 176 12.02 -10.98 3.48
N ILE A 177 10.84 -10.40 3.73
CA ILE A 177 9.69 -11.13 4.29
C ILE A 177 9.22 -12.24 3.33
N LEU A 178 9.10 -11.92 2.04
CA LEU A 178 8.70 -12.87 1.00
C LEU A 178 9.70 -14.03 0.89
N ALA A 179 11.00 -13.72 0.76
CA ALA A 179 12.06 -14.70 0.62
C ALA A 179 12.18 -15.57 1.88
N GLY A 180 12.15 -14.96 3.06
CA GLY A 180 12.20 -15.68 4.33
C GLY A 180 10.97 -16.59 4.53
N GLY A 181 9.77 -16.07 4.29
CA GLY A 181 8.54 -16.87 4.38
C GLY A 181 8.53 -18.02 3.37
N SER A 182 8.96 -17.76 2.14
CA SER A 182 9.02 -18.78 1.08
C SER A 182 10.09 -19.84 1.34
N ALA A 183 11.24 -19.46 1.92
CA ALA A 183 12.28 -20.41 2.32
C ALA A 183 11.78 -21.36 3.42
N ILE A 184 11.07 -20.83 4.42
CA ILE A 184 10.44 -21.65 5.48
C ILE A 184 9.42 -22.60 4.86
N ALA A 185 8.54 -22.11 3.97
CA ALA A 185 7.57 -22.95 3.28
C ALA A 185 8.25 -24.03 2.42
N GLY A 186 9.32 -23.69 1.72
CA GLY A 186 10.11 -24.64 0.94
C GLY A 186 10.75 -25.73 1.80
N ALA A 187 11.29 -25.38 2.96
CA ALA A 187 11.82 -26.36 3.90
C ALA A 187 10.72 -27.31 4.42
N VAL A 188 9.54 -26.77 4.76
CA VAL A 188 8.37 -27.59 5.16
C VAL A 188 7.93 -28.51 4.01
N GLN A 189 7.89 -28.00 2.78
CA GLN A 189 7.52 -28.80 1.61
C GLN A 189 8.53 -29.93 1.36
N ALA A 190 9.83 -29.65 1.45
CA ALA A 190 10.87 -30.63 1.20
C ALA A 190 10.94 -31.72 2.28
N LEU A 191 10.78 -31.33 3.56
CA LEU A 191 11.05 -32.19 4.71
C LEU A 191 9.80 -32.82 5.32
N LEU A 192 8.66 -32.13 5.32
CA LEU A 192 7.46 -32.53 6.07
C LEU A 192 6.26 -32.85 5.16
N TYR A 193 6.04 -32.08 4.08
CA TYR A 193 4.86 -32.25 3.24
C TYR A 193 5.11 -31.93 1.76
N LYS A 194 5.58 -32.93 1.01
CA LYS A 194 5.92 -32.79 -0.42
C LYS A 194 4.74 -32.37 -1.31
N GLY A 195 3.51 -32.67 -0.89
CA GLY A 195 2.26 -32.30 -1.59
C GLY A 195 1.75 -30.88 -1.33
N MET A 196 2.55 -30.00 -0.72
CA MET A 196 2.13 -28.64 -0.39
C MET A 196 1.75 -27.83 -1.65
N SER A 197 0.57 -27.21 -1.62
CA SER A 197 0.05 -26.43 -2.75
C SER A 197 0.83 -25.13 -2.98
N GLY A 198 1.02 -24.76 -4.25
CA GLY A 198 1.57 -23.46 -4.66
C GLY A 198 0.79 -22.25 -4.11
N LYS A 199 -0.49 -22.43 -3.75
CA LYS A 199 -1.33 -21.40 -3.10
C LYS A 199 -0.69 -20.86 -1.82
N VAL A 200 0.11 -21.66 -1.10
CA VAL A 200 0.83 -21.23 0.10
C VAL A 200 1.82 -20.10 -0.21
N TYR A 201 2.61 -20.23 -1.27
CA TYR A 201 3.56 -19.18 -1.69
C TYR A 201 2.85 -17.90 -2.12
N MET A 202 1.68 -18.02 -2.76
CA MET A 202 0.86 -16.86 -3.13
C MET A 202 0.30 -16.13 -1.89
N HIS A 203 -0.11 -16.86 -0.86
CA HIS A 203 -0.52 -16.26 0.42
C HIS A 203 0.64 -15.55 1.12
N ILE A 204 1.83 -16.16 1.14
CA ILE A 204 3.05 -15.53 1.67
C ILE A 204 3.35 -14.23 0.93
N SER A 205 3.26 -14.23 -0.40
CA SER A 205 3.44 -13.03 -1.23
C SER A 205 2.41 -11.94 -0.92
N THR A 206 1.15 -12.31 -0.75
CA THR A 206 0.07 -11.38 -0.42
C THR A 206 0.30 -10.72 0.95
N ILE A 207 0.67 -11.52 1.97
CA ILE A 207 0.99 -11.03 3.31
C ILE A 207 2.24 -10.14 3.27
N ALA A 208 3.28 -10.54 2.55
CA ALA A 208 4.51 -9.76 2.40
C ALA A 208 4.23 -8.40 1.75
N GLY A 209 3.38 -8.37 0.70
CA GLY A 209 2.95 -7.13 0.05
C GLY A 209 2.18 -6.20 0.98
N PHE A 210 1.23 -6.75 1.75
CA PHE A 210 0.50 -5.98 2.75
C PHE A 210 1.42 -5.37 3.82
N LEU A 211 2.34 -6.17 4.36
CA LEU A 211 3.30 -5.71 5.35
C LEU A 211 4.26 -4.67 4.77
N ALA A 212 4.72 -4.85 3.53
CA ALA A 212 5.56 -3.89 2.83
C ALA A 212 4.84 -2.54 2.68
N TYR A 213 3.57 -2.55 2.28
CA TYR A 213 2.75 -1.33 2.23
C TYR A 213 2.62 -0.67 3.61
N GLY A 214 2.44 -1.47 4.67
CA GLY A 214 2.40 -0.96 6.02
C GLY A 214 3.71 -0.34 6.50
N ILE A 215 4.85 -0.92 6.12
CA ILE A 215 6.18 -0.37 6.40
C ILE A 215 6.40 0.94 5.62
N PHE A 216 5.96 0.99 4.36
CA PHE A 216 6.03 2.20 3.52
C PHE A 216 5.32 3.36 4.20
N ILE A 217 4.05 3.17 4.61
CA ILE A 217 3.30 4.20 5.32
C ILE A 217 3.95 4.54 6.67
N GLY A 218 4.44 3.54 7.39
CA GLY A 218 5.05 3.72 8.73
C GLY A 218 6.38 4.44 8.73
N TYR A 219 6.97 4.65 7.55
CA TYR A 219 8.15 5.48 7.37
C TYR A 219 7.84 6.97 7.53
N PHE A 220 6.65 7.40 7.11
CA PHE A 220 6.27 8.81 7.16
C PHE A 220 6.15 9.29 8.62
N PRO A 221 6.74 10.45 8.98
CA PRO A 221 6.63 11.04 10.29
C PRO A 221 5.21 11.57 10.49
N ASP A 222 4.91 11.97 11.72
CA ASP A 222 3.68 12.70 11.98
C ASP A 222 3.72 14.06 11.27
N PHE A 223 2.70 14.33 10.47
CA PHE A 223 2.56 15.57 9.71
C PHE A 223 1.76 16.64 10.44
N SER A 224 1.31 16.38 11.67
CA SER A 224 0.64 17.37 12.52
C SER A 224 1.46 18.67 12.68
N LYS A 225 0.78 19.82 12.79
CA LYS A 225 1.41 21.12 13.07
C LYS A 225 1.98 21.08 14.49
N GLY A 226 3.32 21.03 14.61
CA GLY A 226 4.02 20.92 15.89
C GLY A 226 4.76 19.59 16.12
N ALA A 227 4.65 18.63 15.19
CA ALA A 227 5.41 17.38 15.28
C ALA A 227 6.92 17.61 15.28
N SER A 228 7.65 16.77 16.03
CA SER A 228 9.11 16.84 16.22
C SER A 228 9.88 17.01 14.91
N LYS A 229 10.50 18.21 14.73
CA LYS A 229 11.39 18.53 13.61
C LYS A 229 12.46 17.46 13.36
N ARG A 230 13.00 16.89 14.44
CA ARG A 230 14.11 15.90 14.42
C ARG A 230 13.80 14.63 13.63
N ARG A 231 12.53 14.19 13.60
CA ARG A 231 12.11 12.97 12.88
C ARG A 231 11.82 13.25 11.41
N LEU A 232 11.32 14.45 11.11
CA LEU A 232 11.15 14.96 9.74
C LEU A 232 12.51 15.18 9.08
N GLU A 233 13.42 15.88 9.77
CA GLU A 233 14.80 16.13 9.33
C GLU A 233 15.53 14.82 9.01
N LYS A 234 15.45 13.81 9.88
CA LYS A 234 16.08 12.50 9.63
C LYS A 234 15.46 11.72 8.46
N ALA A 235 14.17 11.92 8.18
CA ALA A 235 13.49 11.30 7.05
C ALA A 235 13.86 12.01 5.73
N GLN A 236 14.04 13.33 5.78
CA GLN A 236 14.43 14.19 4.66
C GLN A 236 15.94 14.22 4.39
N ASP A 237 16.77 13.88 5.37
CA ASP A 237 18.22 13.90 5.25
C ASP A 237 18.71 12.83 4.27
N GLN A 238 19.65 13.24 3.42
CA GLN A 238 20.43 12.35 2.57
C GLN A 238 21.21 11.34 3.44
N PRO A 239 21.42 10.09 2.96
CA PRO A 239 22.28 9.14 3.65
C PRO A 239 23.68 9.74 3.83
N GLY A 240 24.30 9.51 4.99
CA GLY A 240 25.55 10.17 5.40
C GLY A 240 26.74 9.96 4.46
N PHE A 241 26.65 9.06 3.48
CA PHE A 241 27.66 8.82 2.46
C PHE A 241 27.79 9.96 1.42
N ILE A 242 26.82 10.89 1.34
CA ILE A 242 26.80 12.01 0.37
C ILE A 242 27.13 13.36 1.05
N LYS A 243 27.24 13.39 2.39
CA LYS A 243 27.62 14.60 3.12
C LYS A 243 29.14 14.80 3.04
N THR A 244 29.62 15.42 1.96
CA THR A 244 30.93 16.09 1.88
C THR A 244 30.86 17.46 2.53
#